data_AF-A0AAV1UPA1-F1
#
_entry.id   AF-A0AAV1UPA1-F1
#
_cell.length_a   1.000
_cell.length_b   1.000
_cell.length_c   1.000
_cell.angle_alpha   90.00
_cell.angle_beta   90.00
_cell.angle_gamma   90.00
#
_symmetry.space_group_name_H-M   'P 1'
#
loop_
_entity.id
_entity.type
_entity.pdbx_description
1 polymer ?
#
loop_
_entity_poly.entity_id
_entity_poly.type
_entity_poly.pdbx_seq_one_letter_code
_entity_poly.pdbx_strand_id
1 'polypeptide(L)'
;MTLMGEGDGVLNHINKHKTLAVQVDAVGAPFSEDNFVMKLLASLSESYQFRKIASDSNADSFPWELVTSRLLHGDMKRKERVAESKEPHTVNFEHLCQETTSVKLD
;
A
#
# COMPACT_ATOMS: atom_id res chain seq x y z
N MET A 1 -6.37 -17.80 -10.86
CA MET A 1 -6.09 -16.75 -9.85
C MET A 1 -5.30 -15.66 -10.55
N THR A 2 -5.78 -14.41 -10.55
CA THR A 2 -4.98 -13.29 -11.09
C THR A 2 -3.98 -12.87 -10.03
N LEU A 3 -2.69 -12.92 -10.34
CA LEU A 3 -1.64 -12.40 -9.48
C LEU A 3 -1.42 -10.92 -9.80
N MET A 4 -1.14 -10.12 -8.78
CA MET A 4 -0.78 -8.71 -8.93
C MET A 4 0.70 -8.62 -9.31
N GLY A 5 1.01 -7.97 -10.43
CA GLY A 5 2.39 -7.68 -10.82
C GLY A 5 3.00 -6.53 -10.02
N GLU A 6 4.33 -6.43 -10.05
CA GLU A 6 5.00 -5.26 -9.47
C GLU A 6 4.65 -4.00 -10.28
N GLY A 7 4.29 -2.92 -9.58
CA GLY A 7 3.81 -1.69 -10.21
C GLY A 7 2.33 -1.68 -10.63
N ASP A 8 1.61 -2.81 -10.51
CA ASP A 8 0.16 -2.81 -10.72
C ASP A 8 -0.56 -1.94 -9.69
N GLY A 9 -1.68 -1.33 -10.11
CA GLY A 9 -2.52 -0.55 -9.22
C GLY A 9 -3.35 -1.43 -8.28
N VAL A 10 -3.25 -1.21 -6.97
CA VAL A 10 -4.01 -1.94 -5.94
C VAL A 10 -5.51 -1.88 -6.16
N LEU A 11 -6.04 -0.69 -6.49
CA LEU A 11 -7.46 -0.50 -6.77
C LEU A 11 -7.92 -1.34 -7.97
N ASN A 12 -7.11 -1.36 -9.04
CA ASN A 12 -7.41 -2.16 -10.22
C ASN A 12 -7.44 -3.66 -9.87
N HIS A 13 -6.49 -4.12 -9.06
CA HIS A 13 -6.44 -5.51 -8.62
C HIS A 13 -7.66 -5.90 -7.75
N ILE A 14 -8.05 -5.04 -6.81
CA ILE A 14 -9.27 -5.21 -6.00
C ILE A 14 -10.52 -5.31 -6.90
N ASN A 15 -10.63 -4.46 -7.93
CA ASN A 15 -11.76 -4.48 -8.85
C ASN A 15 -11.82 -5.75 -9.72
N LYS A 16 -10.67 -6.28 -10.14
CA LYS A 16 -10.60 -7.60 -10.81
C LYS A 16 -11.16 -8.69 -9.91
N HIS A 17 -10.79 -8.69 -8.63
CA HIS A 17 -11.34 -9.62 -7.65
C HIS A 17 -12.86 -9.41 -7.49
N LYS A 18 -13.36 -8.18 -7.32
CA LYS A 18 -14.83 -7.93 -7.23
C LYS A 18 -15.59 -8.48 -8.44
N THR A 19 -15.03 -8.34 -9.63
CA THR A 19 -15.60 -8.88 -10.87
C THR A 19 -15.66 -10.41 -10.83
N LEU A 20 -14.61 -11.07 -10.31
CA LEU A 20 -14.61 -12.52 -10.12
C LEU A 20 -15.70 -12.97 -9.13
N ALA A 21 -15.91 -12.22 -8.03
CA ALA A 21 -16.97 -12.53 -7.07
C ALA A 21 -18.35 -12.54 -7.73
N VAL A 22 -18.65 -11.53 -8.56
CA VAL A 22 -19.91 -11.45 -9.32
C VAL A 22 -20.07 -12.60 -10.32
N GLN A 23 -18.99 -12.98 -11.01
CA GLN A 23 -19.03 -14.09 -11.96
C GLN A 23 -19.26 -15.44 -11.27
N VAL A 24 -18.70 -15.63 -10.07
CA VAL A 24 -18.87 -16.85 -9.27
C VAL A 24 -20.30 -16.92 -8.70
N ASP A 25 -20.84 -15.80 -8.23
CA ASP A 25 -22.23 -15.71 -7.77
C ASP A 25 -23.22 -16.03 -8.92
N ALA A 26 -22.95 -15.52 -10.13
CA ALA A 26 -23.77 -15.78 -11.30
C ALA A 26 -23.86 -17.27 -11.70
N VAL A 27 -22.87 -18.09 -11.33
CA VAL A 27 -22.89 -19.55 -11.56
C VAL A 27 -23.41 -20.35 -10.35
N GLY A 28 -23.89 -19.68 -9.31
CA GLY A 28 -24.47 -20.30 -8.10
C GLY A 28 -23.46 -21.07 -7.25
N ALA A 29 -22.16 -20.81 -7.42
CA ALA A 29 -21.13 -21.51 -6.67
C ALA A 29 -20.99 -20.91 -5.26
N PRO A 30 -20.85 -21.74 -4.21
CA PRO A 30 -20.72 -21.26 -2.84
C PRO A 30 -19.48 -20.36 -2.71
N PHE A 31 -19.70 -19.14 -2.24
CA PHE A 31 -18.67 -18.13 -2.09
C PHE A 31 -18.62 -17.65 -0.63
N SER A 32 -17.49 -17.92 0.05
CA SER A 32 -17.21 -17.38 1.38
C SER A 32 -16.36 -16.13 1.25
N GLU A 33 -16.72 -15.08 1.98
CA GLU A 33 -15.97 -13.83 2.06
C GLU A 33 -14.53 -14.08 2.54
N ASP A 34 -14.34 -14.94 3.54
CA ASP A 34 -13.00 -15.29 4.06
C ASP A 34 -12.12 -15.93 2.97
N ASN A 35 -12.67 -16.86 2.19
CA ASN A 35 -11.93 -17.49 1.07
C ASN A 35 -11.51 -16.44 0.03
N PHE A 36 -12.36 -15.44 -0.19
CA PHE A 36 -12.09 -14.40 -1.16
C PHE A 36 -11.06 -13.38 -0.66
N VAL A 37 -11.14 -13.02 0.62
CA VAL A 37 -10.13 -12.22 1.31
C VAL A 37 -8.78 -12.94 1.28
N MET A 38 -8.75 -14.24 1.58
CA MET A 38 -7.53 -15.06 1.50
C MET A 38 -6.96 -15.09 0.08
N LYS A 39 -7.81 -15.24 -0.95
CA LYS A 39 -7.38 -15.17 -2.36
C LYS A 39 -6.81 -13.81 -2.74
N LEU A 40 -7.45 -12.72 -2.32
CA LEU A 40 -6.94 -11.36 -2.54
C LEU A 40 -5.56 -11.20 -1.90
N LEU A 41 -5.44 -11.51 -0.61
CA LEU A 41 -4.19 -11.39 0.14
C LEU A 41 -3.09 -12.25 -0.49
N ALA A 42 -3.37 -13.52 -0.80
CA ALA A 42 -2.41 -14.41 -1.45
C ALA A 42 -1.89 -13.84 -2.78
N SER A 43 -2.74 -13.15 -3.54
CA SER A 43 -2.41 -12.63 -4.88
C SER A 43 -1.66 -11.30 -4.92
N LEU A 44 -1.42 -10.62 -3.80
CA LEU A 44 -0.69 -9.34 -3.80
C LEU A 44 0.79 -9.54 -4.15
N SER A 45 1.38 -8.52 -4.80
CA SER A 45 2.81 -8.48 -5.13
C SER A 45 3.69 -8.56 -3.88
N GLU A 46 4.96 -8.89 -4.07
CA GLU A 46 5.95 -9.05 -3.01
C GLU A 46 6.12 -7.78 -2.16
N SER A 47 6.05 -6.60 -2.79
CA SER A 47 6.08 -5.29 -2.15
C SER A 47 4.89 -5.02 -1.19
N TYR A 48 3.95 -5.95 -1.07
CA TYR A 48 2.80 -5.92 -0.18
C TYR A 48 2.76 -7.08 0.82
N GLN A 49 3.72 -8.01 0.79
CA GLN A 49 3.74 -9.20 1.66
C GLN A 49 3.72 -8.85 3.15
N PHE A 50 4.40 -7.77 3.57
CA PHE A 50 4.40 -7.30 4.97
C PHE A 50 2.99 -7.00 5.51
N ARG A 51 2.05 -6.69 4.62
CA ARG A 51 0.66 -6.36 4.96
C ARG A 51 -0.21 -7.62 5.10
N LYS A 52 0.20 -8.75 4.52
CA LYS A 52 -0.46 -10.05 4.72
C LYS A 52 -0.29 -10.51 6.17
N ILE A 53 0.93 -10.37 6.70
CA ILE A 53 1.29 -10.75 8.08
C ILE A 53 0.71 -9.79 9.12
N ALA A 54 0.64 -8.49 8.82
CA ALA A 54 0.07 -7.50 9.75
C ALA A 54 -1.45 -7.63 9.93
N SER A 55 -2.13 -8.42 9.07
CA SER A 55 -3.55 -8.72 9.24
C SER A 55 -3.75 -9.69 10.41
N ASP A 56 -2.90 -10.71 10.56
CA ASP A 56 -3.09 -11.86 11.48
C ASP A 56 -3.19 -11.54 12.98
N SER A 57 -3.01 -10.29 13.41
CA SER A 57 -2.70 -10.05 14.83
C SER A 57 -3.85 -10.15 15.83
N ASN A 58 -5.14 -9.99 15.49
CA ASN A 58 -6.23 -10.01 16.51
C ASN A 58 -7.68 -10.20 15.99
N ALA A 59 -7.92 -10.67 14.75
CA ALA A 59 -9.29 -10.73 14.22
C ALA A 59 -9.71 -12.16 13.81
N ASP A 60 -10.83 -12.62 14.36
CA ASP A 60 -11.45 -13.92 14.02
C ASP A 60 -12.01 -13.97 12.59
N SER A 61 -12.23 -12.80 11.97
CA SER A 61 -12.56 -12.65 10.55
C SER A 61 -12.06 -11.29 10.05
N PHE A 62 -11.72 -11.22 8.76
CA PHE A 62 -11.29 -10.01 8.09
C PHE A 62 -12.32 -9.58 7.05
N PRO A 63 -13.27 -8.69 7.41
CA PRO A 63 -14.26 -8.20 6.45
C PRO A 63 -13.59 -7.63 5.21
N TRP A 64 -14.15 -7.90 4.04
CA TRP A 64 -13.60 -7.46 2.75
C TRP A 64 -13.35 -5.95 2.72
N GLU A 65 -14.28 -5.17 3.26
CA GLU A 65 -14.18 -3.71 3.32
C GLU A 65 -12.99 -3.24 4.16
N LEU A 66 -12.72 -3.89 5.30
CA LEU A 66 -11.58 -3.55 6.15
C LEU A 66 -10.26 -3.84 5.43
N VAL A 67 -10.17 -5.01 4.78
CA VAL A 67 -8.97 -5.44 4.05
C VAL A 67 -8.68 -4.50 2.88
N THR A 68 -9.70 -4.20 2.07
CA THR A 68 -9.55 -3.31 0.91
C THR A 68 -9.24 -1.88 1.32
N SER A 69 -9.87 -1.36 2.38
CA SER A 69 -9.55 -0.03 2.94
C SER A 69 -8.11 0.06 3.43
N ARG A 70 -7.63 -0.96 4.16
CA ARG A 70 -6.23 -1.01 4.61
C ARG A 70 -5.26 -1.08 3.43
N LEU A 71 -5.56 -1.86 2.40
CA LEU A 71 -4.72 -1.97 1.20
C LEU A 71 -4.60 -0.63 0.48
N LEU A 72 -5.73 0.06 0.25
CA LEU A 72 -5.77 1.36 -0.42
C LEU A 72 -5.04 2.44 0.37
N HIS A 73 -5.26 2.52 1.68
CA HIS A 73 -4.53 3.45 2.55
C HIS A 73 -3.02 3.18 2.54
N GLY A 74 -2.61 1.90 2.53
CA GLY A 74 -1.21 1.52 2.39
C GLY A 74 -0.60 1.93 1.06
N ASP A 75 -1.36 1.82 -0.02
CA ASP A 75 -0.96 2.21 -1.37
C ASP A 75 -0.75 3.72 -1.48
N MET A 76 -1.72 4.49 -0.98
CA MET A 76 -1.64 5.94 -0.89
C MET A 76 -0.39 6.39 -0.14
N LYS A 77 -0.14 5.86 1.06
CA LYS A 77 1.05 6.22 1.86
C LYS A 77 2.38 5.87 1.19
N ARG A 78 2.45 4.79 0.42
CA ARG A 78 3.66 4.46 -0.34
C ARG A 78 3.88 5.42 -1.50
N LYS A 79 2.80 5.80 -2.21
CA LYS A 79 2.87 6.77 -3.30
C LYS A 79 3.30 8.16 -2.81
N GLU A 80 2.81 8.59 -1.65
CA GLU A 80 3.25 9.83 -0.99
C GLU A 80 4.76 9.85 -0.71
N ARG A 81 5.32 8.79 -0.12
CA ARG A 81 6.78 8.69 0.16
C ARG A 81 7.64 8.67 -1.10
N VAL A 82 7.11 8.12 -2.20
CA VAL A 82 7.79 8.14 -3.50
C VAL A 82 7.71 9.52 -4.14
N ALA A 83 6.67 10.30 -3.89
CA ALA A 83 6.57 11.69 -4.34
C ALA A 83 7.49 12.61 -3.52
N GLU A 84 7.54 12.42 -2.19
CA GLU A 84 8.37 13.21 -1.27
C GLU A 84 9.87 13.01 -1.49
N SER A 85 10.30 11.83 -1.96
CA SER A 85 11.70 11.56 -2.35
C SER A 85 12.09 12.09 -3.74
N LYS A 86 11.15 12.67 -4.50
CA LYS A 86 11.39 13.28 -5.81
C LYS A 86 11.41 14.81 -5.78
N GLU A 87 11.09 15.45 -4.66
CA GLU A 87 11.35 16.88 -4.52
C GLU A 87 12.84 17.12 -4.33
N PRO A 88 13.50 17.94 -5.17
CA PRO A 88 14.86 18.36 -4.89
C PRO A 88 14.83 19.16 -3.59
N HIS A 89 15.51 18.66 -2.55
CA HIS A 89 15.79 19.45 -1.37
C HIS A 89 16.46 20.75 -1.82
N THR A 90 15.73 21.86 -1.82
CA THR A 90 16.34 23.19 -1.90
C THR A 90 17.08 23.37 -0.59
N VAL A 91 18.37 23.03 -0.58
CA VAL A 91 19.27 23.37 0.52
C VAL A 91 19.28 24.89 0.58
N ASN A 92 18.64 25.46 1.60
CA ASN A 92 18.66 26.91 1.80
C ASN A 92 20.06 27.31 2.29
N PHE A 93 20.89 27.82 1.37
CA PHE A 93 22.25 28.28 1.64
C PHE A 93 22.31 29.53 2.53
N GLU A 94 21.19 30.22 2.79
CA GLU A 94 21.20 31.46 3.60
C GLU A 94 21.50 31.22 5.09
N HIS A 95 21.39 29.99 5.59
CA HIS A 95 21.71 29.68 6.98
C HIS A 95 23.19 29.31 7.20
N LEU A 96 23.94 28.94 6.16
CA LEU A 96 25.34 28.50 6.31
C LEU A 96 26.34 29.66 6.31
N CYS A 97 25.94 30.85 5.85
CA CYS A 97 26.80 32.03 5.83
C CYS A 97 26.87 32.80 7.17
N GLN A 98 26.14 32.37 8.20
CA GLN A 98 26.08 33.09 9.48
C GLN A 98 27.05 32.56 10.56
N GLU A 99 27.71 31.41 10.35
CA GLU A 99 28.57 30.80 11.38
C GLU A 99 30.09 31.03 11.21
N THR A 100 30.53 31.91 10.30
CA THR A 100 31.96 32.22 10.14
C THR A 100 32.28 33.71 10.35
N THR A 101 32.00 34.24 11.53
CA THR A 101 32.67 35.47 11.98
C THR A 101 32.87 35.48 13.49
N SER A 102 33.97 34.88 13.92
CA SER A 102 34.77 35.37 15.06
C SER A 102 36.12 34.64 15.11
N VAL A 103 37.06 35.09 14.28
CA VAL A 103 38.47 35.01 14.65
C VAL A 103 38.89 36.45 14.95
N LYS A 104 39.09 36.77 16.23
CA LYS A 104 39.72 38.01 16.64
C LYS A 104 41.19 37.70 16.89
N LEU A 105 42.04 38.14 15.97
CA LEU A 105 43.49 38.24 16.14
C LEU A 105 43.80 39.58 16.83
N ASP A 106 44.69 39.48 17.81
CA ASP A 106 45.37 40.50 18.64
C ASP A 106 44.54 41.32 19.66
#